data_AF-A0A7X1FE56-F1
#
_entry.id   AF-A0A7X1FE56-F1
#
_cell.length_a   1.000
_cell.length_b   1.000
_cell.length_c   1.000
_cell.angle_alpha   90.00
_cell.angle_beta   90.00
_cell.angle_gamma   90.00
#
_symmetry.space_group_name_H-M   'P 1'
#
loop_
_entity.id
_entity.type
_entity.pdbx_description
1 polymer ?
#
loop_
_entity_poly.entity_id
_entity_poly.type
_entity_poly.pdbx_seq_one_letter_code
_entity_poly.pdbx_strand_id
1 'polypeptide(L)' 'MTFKLEDKPGAGSVFASLGARLVRFGQALQEPSTRVGELVAMAQACGINFKLRVVTESEGRSDE' A
#
# COMPACT_ATOMS: atom_id res chain seq x y z
N MET A 1 15.54 12.26 8.56
CA MET A 1 14.17 12.36 9.11
C MET A 1 13.69 10.95 9.38
N THR A 2 13.82 10.49 10.64
CA THR A 2 13.50 9.12 11.03
C THR A 2 12.11 9.15 11.66
N PHE A 3 11.08 8.68 10.95
CA PHE A 3 9.75 8.54 11.51
C PHE A 3 9.76 7.43 12.55
N LYS A 4 10.03 7.78 13.82
CA LYS A 4 9.73 6.91 14.95
C LYS A 4 8.21 6.96 15.15
N LEU A 5 7.53 5.99 14.55
CA LEU A 5 6.15 5.70 14.87
C LEU A 5 6.14 4.92 16.19
N GLU A 6 5.98 5.63 17.30
CA GLU A 6 5.72 5.00 18.60
C GLU A 6 4.35 4.30 18.54
N ASP A 7 4.41 2.98 18.40
CA ASP A 7 3.26 2.06 18.50
C ASP A 7 2.81 2.02 19.96
N LYS A 8 1.94 2.95 20.36
CA LYS A 8 1.09 2.76 21.53
C LYS A 8 -0.15 2.01 21.01
N PRO A 9 -0.31 0.71 21.30
CA PRO A 9 -1.41 -0.05 20.75
C PRO A 9 -2.70 0.54 21.34
N GLY A 10 -3.47 1.20 20.47
CA GLY A 10 -4.86 1.52 20.71
C GLY A 10 -5.64 0.23 20.82
N ALA A 11 -5.61 -0.37 22.02
CA ALA A 11 -6.58 -1.36 22.42
C ALA A 11 -7.96 -0.69 22.37
N GLY A 12 -8.80 -1.00 21.37
CA GLY A 12 -10.23 -0.76 21.54
C GLY A 12 -11.12 -0.55 20.31
N SER A 13 -10.62 -0.32 19.09
CA SER A 13 -11.54 -0.12 17.96
C SER A 13 -11.15 -0.84 16.68
N VAL A 14 -12.16 -1.36 15.98
CA VAL A 14 -12.04 -1.99 14.66
C VAL A 14 -11.37 -1.04 13.66
N PHE A 15 -11.65 0.26 13.78
CA PHE A 15 -11.05 1.30 12.95
C PHE A 15 -9.55 1.49 13.20
N ALA A 16 -9.08 1.39 14.44
CA ALA A 16 -7.64 1.43 14.73
C ALA A 16 -6.90 0.27 14.06
N SER A 17 -7.48 -0.95 14.13
CA SER A 17 -6.92 -2.13 13.45
C SER A 17 -6.93 -2.00 11.92
N LEU A 18 -7.95 -1.34 11.37
CA LEU A 18 -8.04 -1.05 9.94
C LEU A 18 -7.00 0.00 9.53
N GLY A 19 -6.90 1.09 10.28
CA GLY A 19 -5.92 2.15 10.06
C GLY A 19 -4.49 1.63 10.07
N ALA A 20 -4.14 0.77 11.03
CA ALA A 20 -2.82 0.14 11.07
C ALA A 20 -2.52 -0.72 9.82
N ARG A 21 -3.52 -1.45 9.31
CA ARG A 21 -3.38 -2.23 8.07
C ARG A 21 -3.23 -1.32 6.85
N LEU A 22 -3.98 -0.22 6.78
CA LEU A 22 -3.87 0.76 5.69
C LEU A 22 -2.51 1.47 5.68
N VAL A 23 -1.96 1.81 6.86
CA VAL A 23 -0.61 2.39 6.96
C VAL A 23 0.45 1.44 6.41
N ARG A 24 0.39 0.15 6.79
CA ARG A 24 1.31 -0.87 6.27
C ARG A 24 1.15 -1.06 4.76
N PHE A 25 -0.09 -1.07 4.27
CA PHE A 25 -0.37 -1.14 2.84
C PHE A 25 0.26 0.03 2.08
N GLY A 26 0.13 1.26 2.59
CA GLY A 26 0.76 2.45 2.00
C GLY A 26 2.29 2.40 2.02
N GLN A 27 2.90 1.86 3.07
CA GLN A 27 4.36 1.65 3.14
C GLN A 27 4.81 0.65 2.07
N ALA A 28 4.08 -0.45 1.89
CA ALA A 28 4.41 -1.44 0.88
C ALA A 28 4.27 -0.91 -0.56
N LEU A 29 3.35 0.03 -0.81
CA LEU A 29 3.25 0.72 -2.11
C LEU A 29 4.49 1.55 -2.45
N GLN A 30 5.21 2.05 -1.43
CA GLN A 30 6.43 2.84 -1.63
C GLN A 30 7.68 1.97 -1.77
N GLU A 31 7.60 0.69 -1.41
CA GLU A 31 8.72 -0.23 -1.44
C GLU A 31 8.88 -0.81 -2.85
N PRO A 32 10.01 -0.55 -3.55
CA PRO A 32 10.22 -0.95 -4.94
C PRO A 32 10.31 -2.48 -5.12
N SER A 33 10.60 -3.23 -4.06
CA SER A 33 10.62 -4.69 -4.10
C SER A 33 9.26 -5.35 -3.91
N THR A 34 8.23 -4.58 -3.52
CA THR A 34 6.89 -5.10 -3.26
C THR A 34 6.24 -5.60 -4.54
N ARG A 35 5.69 -6.81 -4.47
CA ARG A 35 5.00 -7.42 -5.61
C ARG A 35 3.53 -7.05 -5.63
N VAL A 36 2.96 -6.96 -6.84
CA VAL A 36 1.52 -6.71 -7.03
C VAL A 36 0.66 -7.72 -6.26
N GLY A 37 1.05 -9.00 -6.21
CA GLY A 37 0.33 -10.02 -5.44
C GLY A 37 0.30 -9.75 -3.93
N GLU A 38 1.37 -9.18 -3.37
CA GLU A 38 1.44 -8.83 -1.94
C GLU A 38 0.53 -7.63 -1.64
N LEU A 39 0.53 -6.62 -2.52
CA LEU A 39 -0.40 -5.48 -2.44
C LEU A 39 -1.86 -5.94 -2.46
N VAL A 40 -2.21 -6.84 -3.39
CA VAL A 40 -3.57 -7.38 -3.48
C VAL A 40 -3.97 -8.12 -2.20
N ALA A 41 -3.07 -8.95 -1.64
CA ALA A 41 -3.34 -9.66 -0.39
C ALA A 41 -3.56 -8.70 0.80
N MET A 42 -2.76 -7.63 0.90
CA MET A 42 -2.91 -6.62 1.95
C MET A 42 -4.19 -5.79 1.80
N ALA A 43 -4.58 -5.46 0.58
CA ALA A 43 -5.84 -4.78 0.31
C ALA A 43 -7.05 -5.64 0.71
N GLN A 44 -7.03 -6.94 0.38
CA GLN A 44 -8.04 -7.89 0.82
C GLN A 44 -8.11 -7.99 2.35
N ALA A 45 -6.95 -7.99 3.01
CA ALA A 45 -6.88 -7.96 4.46
C ALA A 45 -7.49 -6.68 5.06
N CYS A 46 -7.57 -5.56 4.33
CA CYS A 46 -8.28 -4.35 4.75
C CYS A 46 -9.78 -4.36 4.40
N GLY A 47 -10.26 -5.37 3.66
CA GLY A 47 -11.64 -5.42 3.17
C GLY A 47 -11.91 -4.49 1.98
N ILE A 48 -10.87 -4.03 1.28
CA ILE A 48 -11.00 -3.09 0.14
C ILE A 48 -10.65 -3.79 -1.18
N ASN A 49 -11.36 -3.41 -2.24
CA ASN A 49 -11.02 -3.84 -3.59
C ASN A 49 -9.97 -2.90 -4.17
N PHE A 50 -8.74 -3.40 -4.34
CA PHE A 50 -7.63 -2.62 -4.87
C PHE A 50 -7.41 -2.95 -6.35
N LYS A 51 -7.72 -1.99 -7.22
CA LYS A 51 -7.49 -2.09 -8.66
C LYS A 51 -6.23 -1.30 -9.01
N LEU A 52 -5.15 -2.01 -9.29
CA LEU A 52 -3.89 -1.40 -9.71
C LEU A 52 -3.81 -1.44 -11.24
N ARG A 53 -3.75 -0.26 -11.87
CA ARG A 53 -3.44 -0.11 -13.30
C ARG A 53 -2.01 0.43 -13.38
N VAL A 54 -1.06 -0.42 -13.74
CA VAL A 54 0.29 0.06 -14.08
C VAL A 54 0.19 0.73 -15.44
N VAL A 55 0.25 2.06 -15.47
CA VAL A 55 0.51 2.79 -16.71
C VAL A 55 2.02 2.81 -16.84
N THR A 56 2.59 1.81 -17.50
CA THR A 56 3.93 1.99 -18.05
C THR A 56 3.81 3.09 -19.09
N GLU A 57 4.61 4.15 -18.99
CA GLU A 57 4.90 5.03 -20.13
C GLU A 57 5.61 4.18 -21.20
N SER A 58 4.82 3.39 -21.90
CA SER A 58 5.13 2.82 -23.19
C SER A 58 4.08 3.44 -24.09
N GLU A 59 4.52 4.00 -25.22
CA GLU A 59 3.80 4.85 -26.19
C GLU A 59 4.01 6.36 -25.94
N GLY A 60 4.92 7.07 -26.60
CA GLY A 60 5.77 6.67 -27.72
C GLY A 60 6.88 7.68 -27.91
N ARG A 61 8.11 7.17 -28.03
CA ARG A 61 9.13 7.83 -28.81
C ARG A 61 8.64 7.70 -30.25
N SER A 62 7.94 8.72 -30.76
CA SER A 62 7.87 8.92 -32.21
C SER A 62 9.30 9.10 -32.67
N ASP A 63 9.82 8.04 -33.27
CA ASP A 63 11.01 8.08 -34.09
C ASP A 63 10.70 8.99 -35.30
N GLU A 64 11.64 9.89 -35.60
CA GLU A 64 11.68 10.94 -36.64
C GLU A 64 10.85 12.23 -36.48
#